data_AF-A0A514ECX5-F1
#
_entry.id   AF-A0A514ECX5-F1
#
_cell.length_a   1.000
_cell.length_b   1.000
_cell.length_c   1.000
_cell.angle_alpha   90.00
_cell.angle_beta   90.00
_cell.angle_gamma   90.00
#
_symmetry.space_group_name_H-M   'P 1'
#
loop_
_entity.id
_entity.type
_entity.pdbx_description
1 polymer ?
#
loop_
_entity_poly.entity_id
_entity_poly.type
_entity_poly.pdbx_seq_one_letter_code
_entity_poly.pdbx_strand_id
1 'polypeptide(L)'
;MSSNFPEGLKLPNELERRQMFYQLKKESSFTAWNRMLELYQAWADVTEESVRQADAQGWLEKSGIKELDYVGILKGLAHQEEGVRRLRKGDKRVFKFDANGEFVMANRQVSHWIEFVWRVEVGEMNINREMTPLWHEFSECLENMRHLGNEIWADIIEGRYFEDPAPNIYGKWFQENVAKMHFPPIIPDVPDPVENTLVATGSRIPCSGIWEPVDAPKPKKFSLFSKPDIPTGFLPYIGALNYLHDGSPAPQAGQIVRDASIDINVVWRLIWRDDRYEDGTIPEEEAGYVFMQRNERAGAAAANYQPQRRQVSAMSGQRASQAGRWLVMDDLNAAAQFNAGDELPLHEGRKVQWVLAEP
;
A
#
# COMPACT_ATOMS: atom_id res chain seq x y z
N MET A 1 -24.13 -25.76 14.08
CA MET A 1 -23.85 -24.68 15.06
C MET A 1 -24.35 -23.39 14.43
N SER A 2 -25.32 -22.71 15.04
CA SER A 2 -25.74 -21.37 14.58
C SER A 2 -24.56 -20.44 14.79
N SER A 3 -23.90 -19.97 13.72
CA SER A 3 -22.88 -18.95 13.87
C SER A 3 -23.57 -17.65 14.33
N ASN A 4 -23.08 -17.05 15.41
CA ASN A 4 -23.58 -15.76 15.93
C ASN A 4 -23.08 -14.58 15.09
N PHE A 5 -22.78 -14.79 13.80
CA PHE A 5 -22.21 -13.75 12.95
C PHE A 5 -23.29 -12.80 12.45
N PRO A 6 -22.97 -11.51 12.28
CA PRO A 6 -23.86 -10.57 11.62
C PRO A 6 -24.31 -11.11 10.26
N GLU A 7 -25.61 -11.03 9.98
CA GLU A 7 -26.15 -11.42 8.69
C GLU A 7 -25.50 -10.60 7.56
N GLY A 8 -24.86 -11.28 6.61
CA GLY A 8 -24.15 -10.66 5.48
C GLY A 8 -22.67 -10.37 5.74
N LEU A 9 -22.08 -10.82 6.86
CA LEU A 9 -20.63 -10.78 7.05
C LEU A 9 -19.93 -11.59 5.94
N LYS A 10 -18.98 -10.95 5.24
CA LYS A 10 -18.14 -11.60 4.24
C LYS A 10 -16.92 -12.21 4.92
N LEU A 11 -16.71 -13.51 4.71
CA LEU A 11 -15.56 -14.26 5.21
C LEU A 11 -14.90 -15.04 4.07
N PRO A 12 -13.57 -15.21 4.09
CA PRO A 12 -12.90 -16.05 3.12
C PRO A 12 -13.33 -17.50 3.28
N ASN A 13 -13.49 -18.19 2.14
CA ASN A 13 -13.54 -19.65 2.14
C ASN A 13 -12.14 -20.24 2.45
N GLU A 14 -12.05 -21.56 2.58
CA GLU A 14 -10.80 -22.23 2.97
C GLU A 14 -9.64 -21.96 1.99
N LEU A 15 -9.90 -21.97 0.68
CA LEU A 15 -8.89 -21.69 -0.33
C LEU A 15 -8.43 -20.22 -0.27
N GLU A 16 -9.38 -19.29 -0.18
CA GLU A 16 -9.09 -17.86 -0.06
C GLU A 16 -8.31 -17.56 1.21
N ARG A 17 -8.64 -18.21 2.33
CA ARG A 17 -7.90 -18.10 3.60
C ARG A 17 -6.45 -18.57 3.45
N ARG A 18 -6.21 -19.68 2.73
CA ARG A 18 -4.85 -20.16 2.39
C ARG A 18 -4.10 -19.18 1.49
N GLN A 19 -4.79 -18.59 0.52
CA GLN A 19 -4.23 -17.57 -0.37
C GLN A 19 -3.82 -16.31 0.40
N MET A 20 -4.67 -15.79 1.29
CA MET A 20 -4.35 -14.65 2.15
C MET A 20 -3.15 -14.96 3.07
N PHE A 21 -3.13 -16.14 3.69
CA PHE A 21 -2.01 -16.57 4.53
C PHE A 21 -0.68 -16.60 3.75
N TYR A 22 -0.70 -17.22 2.56
CA TYR A 22 0.48 -17.29 1.69
C TYR A 22 0.95 -15.89 1.27
N GLN A 23 0.01 -15.01 0.92
CA GLN A 23 0.31 -13.65 0.50
C GLN A 23 0.99 -12.85 1.61
N LEU A 24 0.47 -12.88 2.85
CA LEU A 24 1.11 -12.21 3.99
C LEU A 24 2.52 -12.75 4.27
N LYS A 25 2.76 -14.06 4.12
CA LYS A 25 4.12 -14.63 4.23
C LYS A 25 5.05 -14.12 3.13
N LYS A 26 4.55 -14.02 1.90
CA LYS A 26 5.28 -13.51 0.73
C LYS A 26 5.65 -12.04 0.90
N GLU A 27 4.70 -11.19 1.27
CA GLU A 27 4.90 -9.74 1.39
C GLU A 27 5.83 -9.37 2.56
N SER A 28 5.78 -10.12 3.67
CA SER A 28 6.67 -9.91 4.83
C SER A 28 8.07 -10.53 4.65
N SER A 29 8.37 -11.14 3.49
CA SER A 29 9.59 -11.91 3.29
C SER A 29 10.83 -11.06 3.00
N PHE A 30 11.99 -11.54 3.42
CA PHE A 30 13.28 -11.00 3.01
C PHE A 30 13.37 -10.89 1.48
N THR A 31 12.93 -11.91 0.75
CA THR A 31 12.97 -11.92 -0.71
C THR A 31 12.19 -10.76 -1.34
N ALA A 32 11.00 -10.42 -0.83
CA ALA A 32 10.22 -9.27 -1.28
C ALA A 32 10.96 -7.93 -1.08
N TRP A 33 11.48 -7.71 0.12
CA TRP A 33 12.12 -6.44 0.49
C TRP A 33 13.53 -6.30 -0.10
N ASN A 34 14.24 -7.41 -0.32
CA ASN A 34 15.50 -7.44 -1.07
C ASN A 34 15.26 -7.12 -2.55
N ARG A 35 14.16 -7.59 -3.14
CA ARG A 35 13.78 -7.20 -4.50
C ARG A 35 13.47 -5.70 -4.60
N MET A 36 12.80 -5.13 -3.60
CA MET A 36 12.61 -3.67 -3.51
C MET A 36 13.95 -2.93 -3.42
N LEU A 37 14.93 -3.46 -2.68
CA LEU A 37 16.28 -2.88 -2.61
C LEU A 37 16.98 -2.87 -3.98
N GLU A 38 16.90 -3.96 -4.74
CA GLU A 38 17.46 -4.01 -6.10
C GLU A 38 16.87 -2.94 -7.02
N LEU A 39 15.54 -2.73 -6.94
CA LEU A 39 14.85 -1.69 -7.71
C LEU A 39 15.25 -0.28 -7.24
N TYR A 40 15.40 -0.09 -5.93
CA TYR A 40 15.87 1.17 -5.35
C TYR A 40 17.29 1.51 -5.83
N GLN A 41 18.19 0.53 -5.84
CA GLN A 41 19.56 0.73 -6.32
C GLN A 41 19.57 1.15 -7.80
N ALA A 42 18.79 0.46 -8.65
CA ALA A 42 18.68 0.82 -10.06
C ALA A 42 18.16 2.27 -10.25
N TRP A 43 17.21 2.69 -9.42
CA TRP A 43 16.71 4.07 -9.45
C TRP A 43 17.78 5.08 -9.00
N ALA A 44 18.54 4.78 -7.94
CA ALA A 44 19.64 5.62 -7.48
C ALA A 44 20.75 5.75 -8.54
N ASP A 45 21.11 4.65 -9.21
CA ASP A 45 22.14 4.62 -10.25
C ASP A 45 21.74 5.48 -11.47
N VAL A 46 20.47 5.39 -11.91
CA VAL A 46 19.95 6.24 -12.99
C VAL A 46 19.91 7.71 -12.58
N THR A 47 19.59 7.99 -11.32
CA THR A 47 19.59 9.36 -10.79
C THR A 47 21.00 9.95 -10.79
N GLU A 48 21.99 9.19 -10.32
CA GLU A 48 23.40 9.59 -10.34
C GLU A 48 23.85 9.96 -11.75
N GLU A 49 23.56 9.07 -12.71
CA GLU A 49 23.93 9.26 -14.11
C GLU A 49 23.22 10.47 -14.73
N SER A 50 21.94 10.68 -14.41
CA SER A 50 21.18 11.87 -14.84
C SER A 50 21.84 13.16 -14.36
N VAL A 51 22.17 13.23 -13.07
CA VAL A 51 22.84 14.39 -12.45
C VAL A 51 24.22 14.61 -13.09
N ARG A 52 24.99 13.54 -13.29
CA ARG A 52 26.32 13.60 -13.92
C ARG A 52 26.25 14.11 -15.37
N GLN A 53 25.27 13.66 -16.16
CA GLN A 53 25.08 14.13 -17.53
C GLN A 53 24.59 15.58 -17.60
N ALA A 54 23.76 16.00 -16.64
CA ALA A 54 23.33 17.38 -16.54
C ALA A 54 24.49 18.31 -16.15
N ASP A 55 25.34 17.92 -15.21
CA ASP A 55 26.53 18.66 -14.81
C ASP A 55 27.53 18.83 -15.96
N ALA A 56 27.84 17.74 -16.67
CA ALA A 56 28.73 17.77 -17.82
C ALA A 56 28.31 18.76 -18.91
N GLN A 57 27.01 19.10 -18.97
CA GLN A 57 26.43 20.02 -19.94
C GLN A 57 26.13 21.41 -19.36
N GLY A 58 26.41 21.64 -18.06
CA GLY A 58 26.11 22.88 -17.36
C GLY A 58 24.60 23.10 -17.14
N TRP A 59 23.83 22.02 -17.00
CA TRP A 59 22.37 22.02 -16.91
C TRP A 59 21.82 21.77 -15.51
N LEU A 60 22.64 21.57 -14.48
CA LEU A 60 22.19 21.23 -13.13
C LEU A 60 21.03 22.09 -12.61
N GLU A 61 21.14 23.42 -12.71
CA GLU A 61 20.11 24.35 -12.24
C GLU A 61 18.80 24.32 -13.05
N LYS A 62 18.84 23.75 -14.25
CA LYS A 62 17.71 23.67 -15.19
C LYS A 62 17.11 22.26 -15.27
N SER A 63 17.82 21.26 -14.79
CA SER A 63 17.36 19.88 -14.70
C SER A 63 16.21 19.75 -13.69
N GLY A 64 15.26 18.86 -14.01
CA GLY A 64 14.21 18.43 -13.09
C GLY A 64 14.72 17.49 -11.99
N ILE A 65 15.94 16.97 -12.12
CA ILE A 65 16.62 16.14 -11.11
C ILE A 65 17.92 16.84 -10.74
N LYS A 66 18.06 17.23 -9.46
CA LYS A 66 19.20 17.98 -8.94
C LYS A 66 20.12 17.11 -8.09
N GLU A 67 21.31 17.62 -7.80
CA GLU A 67 22.25 16.93 -6.89
C GLU A 67 21.66 16.72 -5.48
N LEU A 68 20.94 17.71 -4.95
CA LEU A 68 20.25 17.58 -3.66
C LEU A 68 19.17 16.50 -3.67
N ASP A 69 18.54 16.27 -4.81
CA ASP A 69 17.54 15.22 -4.99
C ASP A 69 18.20 13.84 -4.92
N TYR A 70 19.32 13.67 -5.63
CA TYR A 70 20.14 12.47 -5.55
C TYR A 70 20.62 12.17 -4.12
N VAL A 71 21.06 13.19 -3.38
CA VAL A 71 21.41 13.03 -1.95
C VAL A 71 20.21 12.58 -1.12
N GLY A 72 19.00 13.08 -1.42
CA GLY A 72 17.76 12.63 -0.81
C GLY A 72 17.50 11.15 -1.08
N ILE A 73 17.61 10.74 -2.35
CA ILE A 73 17.43 9.37 -2.81
C ILE A 73 18.42 8.42 -2.14
N LEU A 74 19.70 8.79 -2.05
CA LEU A 74 20.72 7.99 -1.36
C LEU A 74 20.42 7.80 0.13
N LYS A 75 19.86 8.81 0.81
CA LYS A 75 19.42 8.65 2.21
C LYS A 75 18.29 7.63 2.32
N GLY A 76 17.34 7.64 1.39
CA GLY A 76 16.27 6.65 1.35
C GLY A 76 16.79 5.24 1.03
N LEU A 77 17.73 5.11 0.09
CA LEU A 77 18.41 3.86 -0.23
C LEU A 77 19.14 3.29 1.00
N ALA A 78 19.88 4.10 1.75
CA ALA A 78 20.57 3.65 2.95
C ALA A 78 19.61 3.08 4.01
N HIS A 79 18.42 3.66 4.16
CA HIS A 79 17.37 3.08 5.00
C HIS A 79 16.86 1.75 4.44
N GLN A 80 16.66 1.62 3.12
CA GLN A 80 16.25 0.35 2.50
C GLN A 80 17.30 -0.75 2.72
N GLU A 81 18.59 -0.44 2.53
CA GLU A 81 19.72 -1.35 2.78
C GLU A 81 19.75 -1.81 4.24
N GLU A 82 19.64 -0.86 5.18
CA GLU A 82 19.63 -1.16 6.61
C GLU A 82 18.42 -2.01 7.00
N GLY A 83 17.24 -1.70 6.46
CA GLY A 83 16.01 -2.47 6.66
C GLY A 83 16.16 -3.92 6.18
N VAL A 84 16.66 -4.13 4.97
CA VAL A 84 16.92 -5.49 4.42
C VAL A 84 17.97 -6.23 5.24
N ARG A 85 19.06 -5.56 5.62
CA ARG A 85 20.14 -6.14 6.45
C ARG A 85 19.63 -6.57 7.82
N ARG A 86 18.78 -5.78 8.46
CA ARG A 86 18.14 -6.07 9.76
C ARG A 86 17.10 -7.17 9.63
N LEU A 87 16.25 -7.12 8.60
CA LEU A 87 15.25 -8.16 8.32
C LEU A 87 15.91 -9.53 8.15
N ARG A 88 17.02 -9.60 7.40
CA ARG A 88 17.81 -10.83 7.21
C ARG A 88 18.37 -11.43 8.51
N LYS A 89 18.39 -10.67 9.59
CA LYS A 89 18.80 -11.13 10.93
C LYS A 89 17.62 -11.40 11.87
N GLY A 90 16.40 -11.41 11.33
CA GLY A 90 15.18 -11.66 12.07
C GLY A 90 14.51 -10.40 12.63
N ASP A 91 15.09 -9.20 12.49
CA ASP A 91 14.52 -7.99 13.11
C ASP A 91 13.28 -7.48 12.33
N LYS A 92 12.09 -7.82 12.82
CA LYS A 92 10.80 -7.41 12.23
C LYS A 92 10.39 -5.98 12.57
N ARG A 93 11.17 -5.24 13.39
CA ARG A 93 10.84 -3.84 13.74
C ARG A 93 11.02 -2.89 12.56
N VAL A 94 11.71 -3.32 11.51
CA VAL A 94 11.90 -2.57 10.26
C VAL A 94 10.59 -2.20 9.56
N PHE A 95 9.50 -2.93 9.84
CA PHE A 95 8.15 -2.67 9.30
C PHE A 95 7.35 -1.64 10.12
N LYS A 96 7.82 -1.26 11.31
CA LYS A 96 7.08 -0.40 12.24
C LYS A 96 7.03 1.04 11.80
N PHE A 97 6.01 1.78 12.22
CA PHE A 97 5.92 3.23 12.05
C PHE A 97 6.51 3.93 13.29
N ASP A 98 7.77 3.62 13.61
CA ASP A 98 8.49 4.23 14.73
C ASP A 98 9.97 4.47 14.37
N ALA A 99 10.79 4.80 15.36
CA ALA A 99 12.23 5.06 15.18
C ALA A 99 13.02 3.87 14.60
N ASN A 100 12.46 2.66 14.57
CA ASN A 100 13.06 1.46 14.00
C ASN A 100 12.60 1.19 12.55
N GLY A 101 11.60 1.94 12.06
CA GLY A 101 10.92 1.75 10.79
C GLY A 101 11.74 2.10 9.56
N GLU A 102 12.76 1.32 9.25
CA GLU A 102 13.65 1.59 8.12
C GLU A 102 12.90 1.66 6.78
N PHE A 103 11.95 0.75 6.56
CA PHE A 103 11.17 0.75 5.31
C PHE A 103 10.22 1.95 5.20
N VAL A 104 9.69 2.43 6.34
CA VAL A 104 8.94 3.68 6.43
C VAL A 104 9.79 4.87 6.05
N MET A 105 11.04 4.91 6.51
CA MET A 105 11.98 5.99 6.20
C MET A 105 12.42 5.96 4.73
N ALA A 106 12.71 4.78 4.19
CA ALA A 106 13.09 4.59 2.78
C ALA A 106 11.99 5.05 1.82
N ASN A 107 10.73 4.74 2.12
CA ASN A 107 9.59 5.07 1.27
C ASN A 107 9.25 6.57 1.20
N ARG A 108 9.77 7.41 2.12
CA ARG A 108 9.51 8.86 2.05
C ARG A 108 9.97 9.48 0.74
N GLN A 109 11.15 9.07 0.26
CA GLN A 109 11.70 9.54 -1.01
C GLN A 109 10.93 8.94 -2.19
N VAL A 110 10.63 7.65 -2.14
CA VAL A 110 9.89 6.95 -3.19
C VAL A 110 8.49 7.57 -3.37
N SER A 111 7.76 7.77 -2.27
CA SER A 111 6.42 8.38 -2.28
C SER A 111 6.46 9.81 -2.82
N HIS A 112 7.44 10.62 -2.40
CA HIS A 112 7.62 11.98 -2.90
C HIS A 112 7.83 12.00 -4.42
N TRP A 113 8.71 11.13 -4.93
CA TRP A 113 9.06 11.10 -6.34
C TRP A 113 7.97 10.48 -7.22
N ILE A 114 7.25 9.47 -6.73
CA ILE A 114 6.04 8.96 -7.40
C ILE A 114 5.03 10.09 -7.59
N GLU A 115 4.77 10.89 -6.55
CA GLU A 115 3.87 12.03 -6.64
C GLU A 115 4.39 13.09 -7.61
N PHE A 116 5.68 13.42 -7.55
CA PHE A 116 6.30 14.40 -8.43
C PHE A 116 6.23 13.99 -9.90
N VAL A 117 6.60 12.75 -10.23
CA VAL A 117 6.52 12.22 -11.59
C VAL A 117 5.08 12.26 -12.09
N TRP A 118 4.11 11.81 -11.28
CA TRP A 118 2.70 11.88 -11.64
C TRP A 118 2.25 13.32 -11.94
N ARG A 119 2.59 14.29 -11.08
CA ARG A 119 2.28 15.72 -11.30
C ARG A 119 2.90 16.27 -12.58
N VAL A 120 4.10 15.82 -12.94
CA VAL A 120 4.76 16.16 -14.22
C VAL A 120 4.03 15.55 -15.41
N GLU A 121 3.56 14.31 -15.30
CA GLU A 121 2.83 13.62 -16.37
C GLU A 121 1.43 14.19 -16.61
N VAL A 122 0.72 14.58 -15.56
CA VAL A 122 -0.60 15.24 -15.69
C VAL A 122 -0.52 16.73 -16.04
N GLY A 123 0.70 17.29 -16.13
CA GLY A 123 0.95 18.68 -16.53
C GLY A 123 0.72 19.72 -15.43
N GLU A 124 0.56 19.30 -14.17
CA GLU A 124 0.51 20.20 -13.01
C GLU A 124 1.88 20.83 -12.72
N MET A 125 2.94 20.05 -12.94
CA MET A 125 4.33 20.50 -12.82
C MET A 125 5.04 20.40 -14.16
N ASN A 126 5.91 21.37 -14.43
CA ASN A 126 6.76 21.36 -15.62
C ASN A 126 8.21 21.16 -15.22
N ILE A 127 8.89 20.26 -15.93
CA ILE A 127 10.34 20.13 -15.93
C ILE A 127 10.88 20.45 -17.32
N ASN A 128 12.14 20.87 -17.38
CA ASN A 128 12.81 20.99 -18.66
C ASN A 128 13.33 19.61 -19.10
N ARG A 129 12.50 18.85 -19.84
CA ARG A 129 12.84 17.50 -20.28
C ARG A 129 14.10 17.45 -21.16
N GLU A 130 14.36 18.48 -21.95
CA GLU A 130 15.58 18.58 -22.77
C GLU A 130 16.85 18.68 -21.90
N MET A 131 16.73 19.33 -20.75
CA MET A 131 17.82 19.55 -19.80
C MET A 131 17.78 18.60 -18.60
N THR A 132 16.95 17.54 -18.66
CA THR A 132 16.83 16.50 -17.63
C THR A 132 17.15 15.14 -18.27
N PRO A 133 18.44 14.80 -18.43
CA PRO A 133 18.84 13.53 -19.02
C PRO A 133 18.24 12.34 -18.27
N LEU A 134 17.96 11.25 -18.98
CA LEU A 134 17.43 10.00 -18.41
C LEU A 134 16.11 10.13 -17.62
N TRP A 135 15.32 11.18 -17.86
CA TRP A 135 14.04 11.35 -17.17
C TRP A 135 13.07 10.16 -17.37
N HIS A 136 13.09 9.54 -18.55
CA HIS A 136 12.24 8.38 -18.84
C HIS A 136 12.68 7.17 -18.01
N GLU A 137 13.97 6.86 -18.03
CA GLU A 137 14.58 5.75 -17.28
C GLU A 137 14.40 5.94 -15.76
N PHE A 138 14.53 7.18 -15.29
CA PHE A 138 14.28 7.55 -13.90
C PHE A 138 12.82 7.25 -13.50
N SER A 139 11.87 7.70 -14.32
CA SER A 139 10.44 7.49 -14.11
C SER A 139 10.07 6.00 -14.19
N GLU A 140 10.68 5.26 -15.12
CA GLU A 140 10.47 3.82 -15.28
C GLU A 140 10.97 3.02 -14.06
N CYS A 141 12.13 3.37 -13.51
CA CYS A 141 12.63 2.74 -12.28
C CYS A 141 11.67 2.97 -11.10
N LEU A 142 11.18 4.19 -10.93
CA LEU A 142 10.18 4.52 -9.91
C LEU A 142 8.87 3.75 -10.11
N GLU A 143 8.42 3.60 -11.34
CA GLU A 143 7.20 2.86 -11.66
C GLU A 143 7.34 1.38 -11.31
N ASN A 144 8.51 0.77 -11.57
CA ASN A 144 8.81 -0.60 -11.14
C ASN A 144 8.78 -0.73 -9.61
N MET A 145 9.34 0.24 -8.88
CA MET A 145 9.26 0.29 -7.42
C MET A 145 7.82 0.44 -6.95
N ARG A 146 7.03 1.34 -7.56
CA ARG A 146 5.61 1.54 -7.22
C ARG A 146 4.80 0.27 -7.41
N HIS A 147 5.04 -0.46 -8.49
CA HIS A 147 4.36 -1.74 -8.76
C HIS A 147 4.60 -2.76 -7.66
N LEU A 148 5.86 -3.01 -7.30
CA LEU A 148 6.18 -3.93 -6.21
C LEU A 148 5.67 -3.40 -4.87
N GLY A 149 5.79 -2.08 -4.63
CA GLY A 149 5.36 -1.43 -3.41
C GLY A 149 3.86 -1.58 -3.16
N ASN A 150 3.03 -1.46 -4.21
CA ASN A 150 1.59 -1.70 -4.12
C ASN A 150 1.25 -3.14 -3.69
N GLU A 151 2.13 -4.10 -3.97
CA GLU A 151 1.94 -5.49 -3.56
C GLU A 151 2.44 -5.73 -2.13
N ILE A 152 3.60 -5.21 -1.72
CA ILE A 152 4.26 -5.63 -0.48
C ILE A 152 4.08 -4.68 0.71
N TRP A 153 3.55 -3.47 0.49
CA TRP A 153 3.50 -2.42 1.49
C TRP A 153 2.28 -2.50 2.40
N ALA A 154 1.08 -2.49 1.80
CA ALA A 154 -0.16 -2.12 2.47
C ALA A 154 -0.52 -3.07 3.63
N ASP A 155 -0.29 -4.36 3.45
CA ASP A 155 -0.69 -5.39 4.41
C ASP A 155 0.40 -5.69 5.47
N ILE A 156 1.60 -5.13 5.31
CA ILE A 156 2.78 -5.46 6.13
C ILE A 156 3.30 -4.27 6.92
N ILE A 157 3.25 -3.05 6.40
CA ILE A 157 3.76 -1.88 7.14
C ILE A 157 2.77 -1.46 8.21
N GLU A 158 3.28 -1.17 9.40
CA GLU A 158 2.46 -0.71 10.52
C GLU A 158 1.74 0.60 10.16
N GLY A 159 0.47 0.69 10.57
CA GLY A 159 -0.33 1.91 10.48
C GLY A 159 0.38 3.11 11.11
N ARG A 160 0.15 4.29 10.55
CA ARG A 160 0.77 5.53 11.03
C ARG A 160 0.19 5.93 12.39
N TYR A 161 -1.10 5.70 12.57
CA TYR A 161 -1.84 6.12 13.74
C TYR A 161 -2.28 4.92 14.57
N PHE A 162 -2.40 5.15 15.88
CA PHE A 162 -2.79 4.09 16.83
C PHE A 162 -4.19 3.53 16.53
N GLU A 163 -5.06 4.40 16.03
CA GLU A 163 -6.44 4.12 15.66
C GLU A 163 -6.60 3.46 14.29
N ASP A 164 -5.52 3.34 13.50
CA ASP A 164 -5.60 2.70 12.18
C ASP A 164 -6.05 1.23 12.36
N PRO A 165 -7.10 0.79 11.65
CA PRO A 165 -7.51 -0.61 11.68
C PRO A 165 -6.47 -1.49 11.01
N ALA A 166 -6.58 -2.80 11.25
CA ALA A 166 -5.76 -3.78 10.55
C ALA A 166 -5.97 -3.65 9.03
N PRO A 167 -4.91 -3.61 8.23
CA PRO A 167 -4.99 -3.19 6.83
C PRO A 167 -5.76 -4.19 5.95
N ASN A 168 -5.62 -5.49 6.22
CA ASN A 168 -6.19 -6.52 5.38
C ASN A 168 -7.65 -6.79 5.76
N ILE A 169 -8.53 -6.59 4.78
CA ILE A 169 -9.98 -6.78 4.88
C ILE A 169 -10.44 -7.72 3.77
N TYR A 170 -11.20 -8.76 4.13
CA TYR A 170 -11.79 -9.65 3.13
C TYR A 170 -13.00 -8.97 2.46
N GLY A 171 -12.92 -8.80 1.14
CA GLY A 171 -13.92 -8.05 0.41
C GLY A 171 -13.83 -8.15 -1.11
N LYS A 172 -14.62 -7.31 -1.78
CA LYS A 172 -14.73 -7.27 -3.25
C LYS A 172 -13.37 -7.13 -3.93
N TRP A 173 -12.48 -6.29 -3.39
CA TRP A 173 -11.15 -6.10 -3.95
C TRP A 173 -10.35 -7.42 -3.99
N PHE A 174 -10.30 -8.17 -2.88
CA PHE A 174 -9.59 -9.45 -2.85
C PHE A 174 -10.20 -10.43 -3.83
N GLN A 175 -11.53 -10.55 -3.84
CA GLN A 175 -12.27 -11.44 -4.74
C GLN A 175 -12.00 -11.14 -6.23
N GLU A 176 -11.87 -9.86 -6.61
CA GLU A 176 -11.62 -9.43 -7.99
C GLU A 176 -10.14 -9.56 -8.41
N ASN A 177 -9.21 -9.62 -7.46
CA ASN A 177 -7.78 -9.59 -7.74
C ASN A 177 -7.05 -10.90 -7.42
N VAL A 178 -7.62 -11.79 -6.61
CA VAL A 178 -6.98 -13.06 -6.23
C VAL A 178 -6.63 -13.94 -7.45
N ALA A 179 -7.42 -13.90 -8.52
CA ALA A 179 -7.14 -14.63 -9.75
C ALA A 179 -5.94 -14.07 -10.55
N LYS A 180 -5.52 -12.84 -10.27
CA LYS A 180 -4.35 -12.18 -10.88
C LYS A 180 -3.08 -12.38 -10.06
N MET A 181 -3.23 -12.83 -8.80
CA MET A 181 -2.11 -13.13 -7.91
C MET A 181 -1.49 -14.49 -8.27
N HIS A 182 -0.20 -14.65 -7.95
CA HIS A 182 0.53 -15.88 -8.21
C HIS A 182 0.59 -16.74 -6.94
N PHE A 183 0.14 -17.98 -7.07
CA PHE A 183 0.17 -18.99 -6.02
C PHE A 183 0.86 -20.27 -6.53
N PRO A 184 1.56 -21.02 -5.66
CA PRO A 184 2.09 -22.32 -6.03
C PRO A 184 0.94 -23.30 -6.34
N PRO A 185 1.18 -24.35 -7.15
CA PRO A 185 0.16 -25.35 -7.48
C PRO A 185 -0.46 -26.01 -6.25
N ILE A 186 0.32 -26.13 -5.17
CA ILE A 186 -0.10 -26.60 -3.86
C ILE A 186 0.17 -25.47 -2.87
N ILE A 187 -0.89 -24.79 -2.44
CA ILE A 187 -0.81 -23.75 -1.42
C ILE A 187 -0.73 -24.44 -0.06
N PRO A 188 0.18 -24.11 0.85
CA PRO A 188 0.18 -24.70 2.19
C PRO A 188 -1.16 -24.49 2.91
N ASP A 189 -1.51 -25.41 3.81
CA ASP A 189 -2.64 -25.21 4.71
C ASP A 189 -2.31 -24.14 5.74
N VAL A 190 -3.34 -23.41 6.19
CA VAL A 190 -3.17 -22.44 7.27
C VAL A 190 -3.08 -23.20 8.59
N PRO A 191 -2.06 -22.96 9.43
CA PRO A 191 -1.94 -23.63 10.72
C PRO A 191 -3.19 -23.44 11.59
N ASP A 192 -3.52 -24.48 12.37
CA ASP A 192 -4.55 -24.42 13.42
C ASP A 192 -3.91 -24.78 14.78
N PRO A 193 -3.39 -23.79 15.52
CA PRO A 193 -2.70 -24.04 16.79
C PRO A 193 -3.60 -24.69 17.85
N VAL A 194 -3.17 -25.80 18.43
CA VAL A 194 -3.91 -26.45 19.53
C VAL A 194 -3.94 -25.55 20.77
N GLU A 195 -2.81 -24.91 21.07
CA GLU A 195 -2.67 -23.91 22.12
C GLU A 195 -2.83 -22.50 21.54
N ASN A 196 -3.83 -21.78 22.04
CA ASN A 196 -4.18 -20.47 21.53
C ASN A 196 -3.43 -19.36 22.24
N THR A 197 -2.81 -18.46 21.48
CA THR A 197 -2.37 -17.15 21.97
C THR A 197 -3.41 -16.11 21.53
N LEU A 198 -4.11 -15.53 22.50
CA LEU A 198 -5.23 -14.60 22.26
C LEU A 198 -4.89 -13.19 22.76
N VAL A 199 -5.14 -12.18 21.95
CA VAL A 199 -4.91 -10.76 22.27
C VAL A 199 -6.14 -9.95 21.89
N ALA A 200 -6.72 -9.21 22.83
CA ALA A 200 -7.82 -8.30 22.49
C ALA A 200 -7.31 -6.98 21.93
N THR A 201 -8.09 -6.37 21.04
CA THR A 201 -7.85 -5.01 20.52
C THR A 201 -7.43 -4.03 21.63
N GLY A 202 -6.39 -3.24 21.33
CA GLY A 202 -5.73 -2.29 22.23
C GLY A 202 -4.70 -2.89 23.18
N SER A 203 -4.61 -4.22 23.30
CA SER A 203 -3.57 -4.89 24.08
C SER A 203 -2.29 -5.05 23.24
N ARG A 204 -1.12 -5.14 23.87
CA ARG A 204 0.13 -5.30 23.10
C ARG A 204 0.25 -6.69 22.49
N ILE A 205 0.63 -6.73 21.23
CA ILE A 205 0.98 -7.93 20.47
C ILE A 205 2.31 -8.47 21.01
N PRO A 206 2.41 -9.76 21.37
CA PRO A 206 3.60 -10.35 21.98
C PRO A 206 4.67 -10.81 20.98
N CYS A 207 4.35 -10.85 19.69
CA CYS A 207 5.27 -11.21 18.63
C CYS A 207 4.76 -10.78 17.26
N SER A 208 5.69 -10.49 16.34
CA SER A 208 5.36 -10.26 14.95
C SER A 208 4.92 -11.56 14.28
N GLY A 209 3.93 -11.48 13.40
CA GLY A 209 3.44 -12.65 12.68
C GLY A 209 2.04 -12.44 12.12
N ILE A 210 1.43 -13.53 11.69
CA ILE A 210 0.08 -13.55 11.13
C ILE A 210 -0.93 -13.89 12.23
N TRP A 211 -1.90 -13.01 12.40
CA TRP A 211 -2.97 -13.10 13.39
C TRP A 211 -4.34 -13.09 12.71
N GLU A 212 -5.32 -13.71 13.35
CA GLU A 212 -6.68 -13.84 12.83
C GLU A 212 -7.72 -13.40 13.87
N PRO A 213 -8.73 -12.59 13.49
CA PRO A 213 -9.87 -12.32 14.34
C PRO A 213 -10.68 -13.60 14.57
N VAL A 214 -10.98 -13.94 15.82
CA VAL A 214 -11.75 -15.14 16.18
C VAL A 214 -12.92 -14.84 17.12
N ASP A 215 -13.93 -15.70 17.07
CA ASP A 215 -15.05 -15.71 18.02
C ASP A 215 -14.59 -16.32 19.34
N ALA A 216 -14.01 -15.48 20.19
CA ALA A 216 -13.53 -15.85 21.51
C ALA A 216 -13.98 -14.84 22.58
N PRO A 217 -14.16 -15.28 23.83
CA PRO A 217 -14.48 -14.38 24.94
C PRO A 217 -13.42 -13.28 25.04
N LYS A 218 -13.86 -12.02 25.12
CA LYS A 218 -12.94 -10.90 25.35
C LYS A 218 -12.25 -11.11 26.71
N PRO A 219 -10.90 -11.04 26.78
CA PRO A 219 -10.17 -11.16 28.03
C PRO A 219 -10.72 -10.13 29.02
N LYS A 220 -11.14 -10.59 30.20
CA LYS A 220 -11.60 -9.67 31.26
C LYS A 220 -10.43 -8.79 31.66
N LYS A 221 -10.51 -7.49 31.34
CA LYS A 221 -9.58 -6.49 31.89
C LYS A 221 -9.76 -6.53 33.41
N PHE A 222 -8.70 -6.87 34.15
CA PHE A 222 -8.63 -6.92 35.63
C PHE A 222 -9.27 -8.12 36.36
N SER A 223 -8.78 -9.36 36.15
CA SER A 223 -8.86 -10.38 37.19
C SER A 223 -7.48 -10.59 37.82
N LEU A 224 -7.30 -10.13 39.06
CA LEU A 224 -6.12 -10.42 39.90
C LEU A 224 -6.14 -11.85 40.47
N PHE A 225 -7.22 -12.62 40.25
CA PHE A 225 -7.50 -13.85 41.00
C PHE A 225 -7.73 -15.10 40.15
N SER A 226 -7.54 -15.03 38.84
CA SER A 226 -7.62 -16.21 37.97
C SER A 226 -7.03 -15.90 36.60
N LYS A 227 -6.13 -16.77 36.11
CA LYS A 227 -5.84 -16.82 34.68
C LYS A 227 -7.17 -17.16 33.99
N PRO A 228 -7.68 -16.34 33.06
CA PRO A 228 -8.84 -16.76 32.30
C PRO A 228 -8.50 -18.08 31.60
N ASP A 229 -9.37 -19.07 31.69
CA ASP A 229 -9.23 -20.30 30.92
C ASP A 229 -9.23 -19.91 29.44
N ILE A 230 -8.06 -20.04 28.80
CA ILE A 230 -7.90 -19.76 27.38
C ILE A 230 -8.53 -20.95 26.65
N PRO A 231 -9.55 -20.73 25.81
CA PRO A 231 -10.13 -21.81 25.02
C PRO A 231 -9.04 -22.52 24.22
N THR A 232 -8.99 -23.84 24.27
CA THR A 232 -8.06 -24.66 23.49
C THR A 232 -8.73 -25.18 22.22
N GLY A 233 -7.94 -25.40 21.17
CA GLY A 233 -8.44 -25.92 19.89
C GLY A 233 -9.04 -24.85 18.97
N PHE A 234 -9.79 -25.31 17.97
CA PHE A 234 -10.31 -24.46 16.90
C PHE A 234 -11.26 -23.38 17.43
N LEU A 235 -11.03 -22.14 16.99
CA LEU A 235 -11.92 -21.00 17.21
C LEU A 235 -12.40 -20.49 15.85
N PRO A 236 -13.72 -20.34 15.62
CA PRO A 236 -14.23 -19.80 14.37
C PRO A 236 -13.64 -18.42 14.08
N TYR A 237 -13.07 -18.25 12.89
CA TYR A 237 -12.58 -16.95 12.45
C TYR A 237 -13.73 -16.05 12.03
N ILE A 238 -13.59 -14.76 12.32
CA ILE A 238 -14.62 -13.74 12.10
C ILE A 238 -14.13 -12.60 11.20
N GLY A 239 -12.94 -12.71 10.64
CA GLY A 239 -12.37 -11.69 9.77
C GLY A 239 -11.17 -12.21 8.99
N ALA A 240 -10.47 -11.28 8.35
CA ALA A 240 -9.28 -11.56 7.56
C ALA A 240 -8.02 -11.73 8.41
N LEU A 241 -7.10 -12.58 7.94
CA LEU A 241 -5.73 -12.69 8.45
C LEU A 241 -5.00 -11.35 8.26
N ASN A 242 -4.17 -10.97 9.22
CA ASN A 242 -3.36 -9.75 9.16
C ASN A 242 -1.96 -10.01 9.72
N TYR A 243 -0.95 -9.33 9.17
CA TYR A 243 0.38 -9.29 9.78
C TYR A 243 0.40 -8.21 10.87
N LEU A 244 0.67 -8.59 12.13
CA LEU A 244 0.74 -7.66 13.26
C LEU A 244 2.16 -7.63 13.83
N HIS A 245 2.52 -6.54 14.50
CA HIS A 245 3.90 -6.27 14.93
C HIS A 245 4.11 -6.41 16.43
N ASP A 246 5.24 -7.02 16.82
CA ASP A 246 5.64 -7.12 18.22
C ASP A 246 5.66 -5.76 18.93
N GLY A 247 5.13 -5.75 20.15
CA GLY A 247 5.02 -4.60 21.02
C GLY A 247 3.96 -3.59 20.58
N SER A 248 3.37 -3.70 19.39
CA SER A 248 2.35 -2.77 18.91
C SER A 248 0.98 -3.10 19.52
N PRO A 249 0.10 -2.10 19.69
CA PRO A 249 -1.26 -2.35 20.11
C PRO A 249 -2.01 -3.14 19.03
N ALA A 250 -2.75 -4.17 19.43
CA ALA A 250 -3.58 -4.93 18.53
C ALA A 250 -4.68 -4.01 17.95
N PRO A 251 -4.79 -3.88 16.61
CA PRO A 251 -5.72 -2.94 16.00
C PRO A 251 -7.18 -3.43 16.08
N GLN A 252 -8.10 -2.56 15.66
CA GLN A 252 -9.44 -2.98 15.26
C GLN A 252 -9.36 -3.81 13.98
N ALA A 253 -10.29 -4.74 13.78
CA ALA A 253 -10.39 -5.47 12.52
C ALA A 253 -11.45 -4.83 11.63
N GLY A 254 -11.07 -4.52 10.39
CA GLY A 254 -12.02 -4.14 9.35
C GLY A 254 -12.81 -5.36 8.87
N GLN A 255 -14.11 -5.20 8.69
CA GLN A 255 -15.02 -6.24 8.20
C GLN A 255 -16.00 -5.65 7.20
N ILE A 256 -16.34 -6.43 6.17
CA ILE A 256 -17.43 -6.09 5.27
C ILE A 256 -18.69 -6.85 5.70
N VAL A 257 -19.70 -6.09 6.12
CA VAL A 257 -21.04 -6.61 6.41
C VAL A 257 -22.00 -6.06 5.37
N ARG A 258 -22.58 -6.95 4.57
CA ARG A 258 -23.36 -6.62 3.37
C ARG A 258 -22.48 -5.81 2.41
N ASP A 259 -22.69 -4.50 2.34
CA ASP A 259 -21.94 -3.56 1.47
C ASP A 259 -21.28 -2.42 2.26
N ALA A 260 -21.23 -2.51 3.59
CA ALA A 260 -20.58 -1.53 4.46
C ALA A 260 -19.29 -2.08 5.06
N SER A 261 -18.25 -1.25 5.11
CA SER A 261 -17.04 -1.51 5.89
C SER A 261 -17.25 -1.02 7.32
N ILE A 262 -16.93 -1.84 8.31
CA ILE A 262 -16.98 -1.51 9.72
C ILE A 262 -15.69 -1.93 10.42
N ASP A 263 -15.24 -1.15 11.39
CA ASP A 263 -14.09 -1.49 12.22
C ASP A 263 -14.56 -1.88 13.62
N ILE A 264 -14.16 -3.06 14.08
CA ILE A 264 -14.65 -3.60 15.36
C ILE A 264 -13.53 -4.08 16.27
N ASN A 265 -13.80 -4.03 17.58
CA ASN A 265 -12.93 -4.61 18.60
C ASN A 265 -13.09 -6.14 18.61
N VAL A 266 -12.00 -6.85 18.33
CA VAL A 266 -11.95 -8.32 18.21
C VAL A 266 -10.99 -8.94 19.23
N VAL A 267 -10.97 -10.27 19.24
CA VAL A 267 -9.87 -11.06 19.81
C VAL A 267 -9.06 -11.62 18.65
N TRP A 268 -7.78 -11.27 18.62
CA TRP A 268 -6.79 -11.77 17.68
C TRP A 268 -6.19 -13.07 18.19
N ARG A 269 -6.14 -14.10 17.35
CA ARG A 269 -5.47 -15.37 17.57
C ARG A 269 -4.19 -15.42 16.75
N LEU A 270 -3.07 -15.77 17.37
CA LEU A 270 -1.83 -16.03 16.62
C LEU A 270 -2.00 -17.28 15.78
N ILE A 271 -1.81 -17.17 14.47
CA ILE A 271 -1.84 -18.30 13.52
C ILE A 271 -0.43 -18.74 13.19
N TRP A 272 0.47 -17.78 12.99
CA TRP A 272 1.85 -18.05 12.64
C TRP A 272 2.76 -16.96 13.18
N ARG A 273 3.80 -17.37 13.91
CA ARG A 273 4.85 -16.49 14.42
C ARG A 273 5.94 -16.34 13.36
N ASP A 274 6.38 -15.11 13.11
CA ASP A 274 7.42 -14.86 12.11
C ASP A 274 8.84 -14.90 12.71
N ASP A 275 9.29 -16.12 13.00
CA ASP A 275 10.65 -16.40 13.50
C ASP A 275 11.68 -16.57 12.37
N ARG A 276 11.30 -16.24 11.11
CA ARG A 276 12.23 -16.39 9.98
C ARG A 276 13.49 -15.56 10.20
N TYR A 277 14.60 -16.10 9.69
CA TYR A 277 15.94 -15.50 9.67
C TYR A 277 16.64 -15.37 11.02
N GLU A 278 16.01 -15.77 12.13
CA GLU A 278 16.66 -15.80 13.45
C GLU A 278 17.81 -16.81 13.51
N ASP A 279 17.72 -17.90 12.74
CA ASP A 279 18.76 -18.91 12.57
C ASP A 279 19.78 -18.56 11.46
N GLY A 280 19.63 -17.39 10.83
CA GLY A 280 20.47 -16.92 9.73
C GLY A 280 20.17 -17.54 8.36
N THR A 281 19.10 -18.33 8.22
CA THR A 281 18.71 -18.96 6.95
C THR A 281 17.51 -18.28 6.31
N ILE A 282 17.43 -18.32 4.97
CA ILE A 282 16.25 -17.90 4.21
C ILE A 282 15.46 -19.18 3.88
N PRO A 283 14.17 -19.27 4.23
CA PRO A 283 13.37 -20.45 3.92
C PRO A 283 13.32 -20.77 2.42
N GLU A 284 13.41 -22.06 2.07
CA GLU A 284 13.38 -22.53 0.67
C GLU A 284 12.09 -22.10 -0.06
N GLU A 285 10.97 -21.99 0.67
CA GLU A 285 9.69 -21.53 0.12
C GLU A 285 9.78 -20.15 -0.56
N GLU A 286 10.69 -19.28 -0.11
CA GLU A 286 10.80 -17.92 -0.68
C GLU A 286 11.35 -17.93 -2.11
N ALA A 287 12.11 -18.97 -2.49
CA ALA A 287 12.59 -19.12 -3.86
C ALA A 287 11.44 -19.30 -4.86
N GLY A 288 10.26 -19.74 -4.39
CA GLY A 288 9.03 -19.87 -5.20
C GLY A 288 8.18 -18.61 -5.22
N TYR A 289 8.58 -17.52 -4.56
CA TYR A 289 7.77 -16.30 -4.51
C TYR A 289 7.83 -15.55 -5.84
N VAL A 290 6.67 -15.46 -6.48
CA VAL A 290 6.46 -14.70 -7.72
C VAL A 290 5.61 -13.46 -7.39
N PHE A 291 6.16 -12.31 -7.73
CA PHE A 291 5.52 -11.00 -7.61
C PHE A 291 4.84 -10.63 -8.92
N MET A 292 3.79 -9.84 -8.84
CA MET A 292 3.07 -9.39 -10.03
C MET A 292 4.01 -8.55 -10.90
N GLN A 293 4.35 -9.06 -12.08
CA GLN A 293 5.05 -8.27 -13.08
C GLN A 293 4.15 -7.12 -13.54
N ARG A 294 4.77 -6.03 -14.02
CA ARG A 294 4.07 -4.96 -14.74
C ARG A 294 3.16 -5.63 -15.76
N ASN A 295 1.86 -5.37 -15.65
CA ASN A 295 0.92 -5.89 -16.63
C ASN A 295 1.30 -5.23 -17.96
N GLU A 296 1.98 -5.94 -18.86
CA GLU A 296 2.38 -5.39 -20.17
C GLU A 296 1.15 -4.90 -20.94
N ARG A 297 -0.04 -5.45 -20.65
CA ARG A 297 -1.32 -4.96 -21.16
C ARG A 297 -1.72 -3.59 -20.61
N ALA A 298 -1.26 -3.18 -19.43
CA ALA A 298 -1.43 -1.80 -18.94
C ALA A 298 -0.42 -0.85 -19.60
N GLY A 299 0.81 -1.31 -19.88
CA GLY A 299 1.78 -0.56 -20.71
C GLY A 299 1.33 -0.42 -22.17
N ALA A 300 0.72 -1.47 -22.73
CA ALA A 300 0.13 -1.47 -24.06
C ALA A 300 -1.26 -0.82 -24.11
N ALA A 301 -1.98 -0.70 -22.98
CA ALA A 301 -3.18 0.15 -22.86
C ALA A 301 -2.81 1.62 -22.66
N ALA A 302 -1.65 1.92 -22.08
CA ALA A 302 -1.07 3.27 -22.11
C ALA A 302 -0.57 3.63 -23.53
N ALA A 303 -0.03 2.66 -24.28
CA ALA A 303 0.32 2.83 -25.69
C ALA A 303 -0.90 2.79 -26.64
N ASN A 304 -1.98 2.13 -26.23
CA ASN A 304 -3.33 2.20 -26.82
C ASN A 304 -4.22 3.12 -25.98
N TYR A 305 -3.72 4.30 -25.63
CA TYR A 305 -4.58 5.46 -25.42
C TYR A 305 -5.31 5.70 -26.76
N GLN A 306 -6.40 4.97 -26.98
CA GLN A 306 -7.55 5.63 -27.59
C GLN A 306 -7.76 6.88 -26.75
N PRO A 307 -7.86 8.07 -27.37
CA PRO A 307 -7.97 9.31 -26.61
C PRO A 307 -9.16 9.15 -25.67
N GLN A 308 -8.89 8.94 -24.38
CA GLN A 308 -9.88 9.24 -23.35
C GLN A 308 -10.31 10.64 -23.70
N ARG A 309 -11.61 10.81 -24.00
CA ARG A 309 -12.21 12.12 -24.25
C ARG A 309 -11.62 13.05 -23.19
N ARG A 310 -10.77 13.98 -23.63
CA ARG A 310 -10.15 14.95 -22.72
C ARG A 310 -11.30 15.60 -21.99
N GLN A 311 -11.46 15.28 -20.71
CA GLN A 311 -12.46 15.90 -19.87
C GLN A 311 -12.14 17.39 -19.87
N VAL A 312 -13.00 18.18 -20.51
CA VAL A 312 -12.74 19.60 -20.72
C VAL A 312 -12.99 20.29 -19.39
N SER A 313 -11.93 20.86 -18.79
CA SER A 313 -12.03 21.61 -17.54
C SER A 313 -11.27 22.93 -17.61
N ALA A 314 -11.66 23.88 -16.78
CA ALA A 314 -11.07 25.21 -16.70
C ALA A 314 -11.37 25.83 -15.32
N MET A 315 -10.50 26.73 -14.85
CA MET A 315 -10.66 27.42 -13.56
C MET A 315 -11.57 28.65 -13.68
N SER A 316 -12.21 29.05 -12.58
CA SER A 316 -12.87 30.37 -12.49
C SER A 316 -11.94 31.50 -12.94
N GLY A 317 -12.47 32.42 -13.76
CA GLY A 317 -11.75 33.51 -14.41
C GLY A 317 -11.12 33.11 -15.76
N GLN A 318 -11.11 31.83 -16.12
CA GLN A 318 -10.73 31.39 -17.46
C GLN A 318 -11.96 31.34 -18.38
N ARG A 319 -11.74 31.46 -19.69
CA ARG A 319 -12.82 31.37 -20.68
C ARG A 319 -13.16 29.91 -20.96
N ALA A 320 -14.45 29.59 -20.99
CA ALA A 320 -14.96 28.28 -21.37
C ALA A 320 -14.49 27.95 -22.79
N SER A 321 -13.75 26.85 -22.95
CA SER A 321 -13.21 26.45 -24.25
C SER A 321 -14.28 25.91 -25.20
N GLN A 322 -15.45 25.52 -24.67
CA GLN A 322 -16.57 24.97 -25.41
C GLN A 322 -17.90 25.43 -24.79
N ALA A 323 -18.92 25.54 -25.63
CA ALA A 323 -20.28 25.77 -25.16
C ALA A 323 -20.84 24.49 -24.54
N GLY A 324 -21.58 24.60 -23.44
CA GLY A 324 -22.21 23.45 -22.80
C GLY A 324 -22.53 23.68 -21.33
N ARG A 325 -22.95 22.61 -20.67
CA ARG A 325 -23.23 22.62 -19.24
C ARG A 325 -21.93 22.33 -18.49
N TRP A 326 -21.49 23.27 -17.66
CA TRP A 326 -20.31 23.10 -16.82
C TRP A 326 -20.71 22.90 -15.36
N LEU A 327 -20.00 22.03 -14.66
CA LEU A 327 -20.21 21.64 -13.27
C LEU A 327 -19.04 22.14 -12.43
N VAL A 328 -19.30 22.58 -11.20
CA VAL A 328 -18.23 22.82 -10.22
C VAL A 328 -17.72 21.47 -9.71
N MET A 329 -16.43 21.20 -9.83
CA MET A 329 -15.85 19.89 -9.49
C MET A 329 -16.09 19.50 -8.02
N ASP A 330 -15.99 20.47 -7.11
CA ASP A 330 -16.14 20.26 -5.67
C ASP A 330 -17.61 20.31 -5.19
N ASP A 331 -18.54 20.68 -6.10
CA ASP A 331 -19.99 20.72 -5.84
C ASP A 331 -20.73 20.42 -7.15
N LEU A 332 -20.83 19.13 -7.49
CA LEU A 332 -21.43 18.68 -8.75
C LEU A 332 -22.93 19.00 -8.89
N ASN A 333 -23.58 19.49 -7.81
CA ASN A 333 -24.95 20.02 -7.87
C ASN A 333 -24.99 21.46 -8.40
N ALA A 334 -23.88 22.19 -8.30
CA ALA A 334 -23.71 23.51 -8.88
C ALA A 334 -23.31 23.39 -10.36
N ALA A 335 -24.25 23.77 -11.25
CA ALA A 335 -24.07 23.70 -12.69
C ALA A 335 -24.55 24.98 -13.37
N ALA A 336 -23.88 25.38 -14.45
CA ALA A 336 -24.27 26.51 -15.27
C ALA A 336 -24.00 26.25 -16.77
N GLN A 337 -24.81 26.86 -17.64
CA GLN A 337 -24.65 26.77 -19.08
C GLN A 337 -23.80 27.94 -19.58
N PHE A 338 -22.77 27.64 -20.37
CA PHE A 338 -21.87 28.65 -20.94
C PHE A 338 -21.77 28.48 -22.46
N ASN A 339 -21.49 29.57 -23.17
CA ASN A 339 -21.02 29.53 -24.55
C ASN A 339 -19.49 29.46 -24.59
N ALA A 340 -18.93 29.01 -25.71
CA ALA A 340 -17.49 29.06 -25.92
C ALA A 340 -17.02 30.53 -25.88
N GLY A 341 -16.02 30.81 -25.05
CA GLY A 341 -15.47 32.15 -24.84
C GLY A 341 -16.02 32.88 -23.61
N ASP A 342 -17.10 32.40 -22.98
CA ASP A 342 -17.66 33.00 -21.77
C ASP A 342 -16.69 32.82 -20.58
N GLU A 343 -16.59 33.82 -19.70
CA GLU A 343 -15.75 33.74 -18.51
C GLU A 343 -16.43 32.91 -17.41
N LEU A 344 -15.72 31.92 -16.87
CA LEU A 344 -16.25 31.05 -15.82
C LEU A 344 -16.27 31.76 -14.47
N PRO A 345 -17.41 31.82 -13.77
CA PRO A 345 -17.54 32.61 -12.55
C PRO A 345 -16.87 31.93 -11.35
N LEU A 346 -16.72 32.71 -10.28
CA LEU A 346 -16.42 32.18 -8.94
C LEU A 346 -17.64 31.42 -8.41
N HIS A 347 -17.39 30.34 -7.65
CA HIS A 347 -18.44 29.65 -6.89
C HIS A 347 -18.30 30.05 -5.42
N GLU A 348 -19.37 30.60 -4.83
CA GLU A 348 -19.36 31.12 -3.46
C GLU A 348 -18.21 32.10 -3.14
N GLY A 349 -17.81 32.90 -4.14
CA GLY A 349 -16.70 33.85 -4.03
C GLY A 349 -15.30 33.22 -4.09
N ARG A 350 -15.17 31.92 -4.37
CA ARG A 350 -13.91 31.19 -4.50
C ARG A 350 -13.63 30.79 -5.94
N LYS A 351 -12.34 30.69 -6.28
CA LYS A 351 -11.91 30.08 -7.54
C LYS A 351 -12.08 28.57 -7.42
N VAL A 352 -12.83 28.00 -8.35
CA VAL A 352 -13.10 26.57 -8.41
C VAL A 352 -12.80 26.03 -9.79
N GLN A 353 -12.58 24.72 -9.89
CA GLN A 353 -12.46 24.05 -11.17
C GLN A 353 -13.86 23.75 -11.72
N TRP A 354 -14.10 24.19 -12.94
CA TRP A 354 -15.29 23.87 -13.71
C TRP A 354 -14.97 22.75 -14.68
N VAL A 355 -15.90 21.82 -14.84
CA VAL A 355 -15.79 20.67 -15.74
C VAL A 355 -16.99 20.66 -16.67
N LEU A 356 -16.77 20.58 -17.97
CA LEU A 356 -17.83 20.42 -18.95
C LEU A 356 -18.48 19.04 -18.75
N ALA A 357 -19.77 19.03 -18.40
CA ALA A 357 -20.57 17.82 -18.38
C ALA A 357 -20.63 17.26 -19.81
N GLU A 358 -20.35 15.97 -19.98
CA GLU A 358 -20.56 15.31 -21.26
C GLU A 358 -22.05 15.43 -21.66
N PRO A 359 -22.36 15.56 -22.97
CA PRO A 359 -23.74 15.53 -23.44
C PRO A 359 -24.49 14.25 -23.06
#